data_AF-A0A4Q8U0N3-F1
#
_entry.id   AF-A0A4Q8U0N3-F1
#
_cell.length_a   1.000
_cell.length_b   1.000
_cell.length_c   1.000
_cell.angle_alpha   90.00
_cell.angle_beta   90.00
_cell.angle_gamma   90.00
#
_symmetry.space_group_name_H-M   'P 1'
#
loop_
_entity.id
_entity.type
_entity.pdbx_description
1 polymer ?
#
loop_
_entity_poly.entity_id
_entity_poly.type
_entity_poly.pdbx_seq_one_letter_code
_entity_poly.pdbx_strand_id
1 'polypeptide(L)'
;MLISSGMVSASEEALQLGTCLTDSLNGKERKNLAKWIFLGMSSHSLIEPFSNVSESDFDHSNKFVGELVTRLLIENCPEQAKAAAKVNGAAAFEQAFEIVGQVAMQELMTEPSVGQSLGAFEKYLDQEKINNVFN
;
A
#
# COMPACT_ATOMS: atom_id res chain seq x y z
N MET A 1 18.35 -29.71 15.30
CA MET A 1 18.17 -28.62 14.33
C MET A 1 16.79 -28.04 14.54
N LEU A 2 16.74 -26.83 15.08
CA LEU A 2 15.50 -26.12 15.39
C LEU A 2 14.84 -25.67 14.09
N ILE A 3 13.54 -25.96 13.96
CA ILE A 3 12.67 -25.45 12.91
C ILE A 3 12.41 -23.98 13.25
N SER A 4 13.06 -23.07 12.52
CA SER A 4 12.71 -21.64 12.57
C SER A 4 11.73 -21.38 11.45
N SER A 5 10.47 -21.09 11.82
CA SER A 5 9.48 -20.50 10.92
C SER A 5 10.01 -19.15 10.47
N GLY A 6 10.68 -19.12 9.32
CA GLY A 6 11.19 -17.90 8.72
C GLY A 6 10.02 -17.02 8.30
N MET A 7 9.88 -15.87 8.93
CA MET A 7 9.36 -14.71 8.22
C MET A 7 10.22 -14.58 6.95
N VAL A 8 9.61 -14.69 5.77
CA VAL A 8 10.30 -14.42 4.52
C VAL A 8 10.57 -12.92 4.52
N SER A 9 11.73 -12.52 5.04
CA SER A 9 12.21 -11.15 4.90
C SER A 9 12.30 -10.82 3.42
N ALA A 10 11.97 -9.58 3.06
CA ALA A 10 12.11 -9.11 1.70
C ALA A 10 13.52 -9.44 1.18
N SER A 11 13.63 -10.06 0.00
CA SER A 11 14.96 -10.24 -0.60
C SER A 11 15.62 -8.88 -0.82
N GLU A 12 16.95 -8.83 -0.84
CA GLU A 12 17.66 -7.56 -1.03
C GLU A 12 17.23 -6.85 -2.33
N GLU A 13 16.98 -7.62 -3.38
CA GLU A 13 16.51 -7.12 -4.68
C GLU A 13 15.07 -6.60 -4.61
N ALA A 14 14.20 -7.27 -3.84
CA ALA A 14 12.84 -6.80 -3.60
C ALA A 14 12.85 -5.47 -2.84
N LEU A 15 13.71 -5.34 -1.82
CA LEU A 15 13.89 -4.09 -1.08
C LEU A 15 14.44 -2.97 -1.98
N GLN A 16 15.47 -3.26 -2.77
CA GLN A 16 16.05 -2.28 -3.71
C GLN A 16 15.02 -1.82 -4.76
N LEU A 17 14.21 -2.75 -5.28
CA LEU A 17 13.12 -2.41 -6.19
C LEU A 17 12.06 -1.57 -5.49
N GLY A 18 11.57 -1.99 -4.33
CA GLY A 18 10.57 -1.26 -3.56
C GLY A 18 11.00 0.17 -3.25
N THR A 19 12.23 0.36 -2.75
CA THR A 19 12.82 1.69 -2.49
C THR A 19 12.89 2.53 -3.76
N CYS A 20 13.38 1.97 -4.88
CA CYS A 20 13.46 2.72 -6.13
C CYS A 20 12.07 3.15 -6.62
N LEU A 21 11.07 2.25 -6.55
CA LEU A 21 9.70 2.55 -6.93
C LEU A 21 9.15 3.70 -6.08
N THR A 22 9.32 3.65 -4.75
CA THR A 22 8.80 4.69 -3.84
C THR A 22 9.48 6.04 -4.01
N ASP A 23 10.80 6.05 -4.21
CA ASP A 23 11.58 7.28 -4.38
C ASP A 23 11.31 7.97 -5.72
N SER A 24 10.95 7.18 -6.73
CA SER A 24 10.63 7.67 -8.08
C SER A 24 9.21 8.25 -8.22
N LEU A 25 8.36 8.08 -7.20
CA LEU A 25 7.00 8.63 -7.20
C LEU A 25 7.01 10.11 -6.80
N ASN A 26 6.34 10.95 -7.58
CA ASN A 26 6.01 12.31 -7.14
C ASN A 26 4.74 12.35 -6.26
N GLY A 27 4.45 13.51 -5.66
CA GLY A 27 3.30 13.67 -4.76
C GLY A 27 1.93 13.43 -5.40
N LYS A 28 1.76 13.74 -6.70
CA LYS A 28 0.51 13.45 -7.42
C LYS A 28 0.36 11.95 -7.67
N GLU A 29 1.46 11.28 -8.01
CA GLU A 29 1.48 9.83 -8.27
C GLU A 29 1.18 9.05 -6.99
N ARG A 30 1.80 9.40 -5.86
CA ARG A 30 1.51 8.77 -4.56
C ARG A 30 0.03 8.83 -4.20
N LYS A 31 -0.61 10.00 -4.36
CA LYS A 31 -2.06 10.17 -4.11
C LYS A 31 -2.93 9.34 -5.04
N ASN A 32 -2.60 9.27 -6.34
CA ASN A 32 -3.37 8.48 -7.28
C ASN A 32 -3.19 6.97 -7.07
N LEU A 33 -2.00 6.55 -6.61
CA LEU A 33 -1.75 5.17 -6.23
C LEU A 33 -2.51 4.77 -4.95
N ALA A 34 -2.51 5.65 -3.95
CA ALA A 34 -3.32 5.49 -2.74
C ALA A 34 -4.82 5.38 -3.05
N LYS A 35 -5.32 6.23 -3.94
CA LYS A 35 -6.69 6.14 -4.46
C LYS A 35 -6.93 4.77 -5.13
N TRP A 36 -6.04 4.34 -6.02
CA TRP A 36 -6.18 3.06 -6.72
C TRP A 36 -6.27 1.87 -5.74
N ILE A 37 -5.44 1.84 -4.69
CA ILE A 37 -5.52 0.82 -3.64
C ILE A 37 -6.88 0.86 -2.94
N PHE A 38 -7.35 2.05 -2.55
CA PHE A 38 -8.66 2.19 -1.91
C PHE A 38 -9.81 1.67 -2.79
N LEU A 39 -9.80 1.97 -4.10
CA LEU A 39 -10.80 1.44 -5.03
C LEU A 39 -10.74 -0.09 -5.11
N GLY A 40 -9.53 -0.66 -5.16
CA GLY A 40 -9.37 -2.13 -5.11
C GLY A 40 -9.96 -2.72 -3.82
N MET A 41 -9.67 -2.11 -2.67
CA MET A 41 -10.22 -2.53 -1.37
C MET A 41 -11.75 -2.38 -1.30
N SER A 42 -12.33 -1.38 -1.95
CA SER A 42 -13.78 -1.16 -1.95
C SER A 42 -14.54 -2.25 -2.70
N SER A 43 -13.86 -3.05 -3.52
CA SER A 43 -14.44 -4.24 -4.18
C SER A 43 -14.57 -5.44 -3.24
N HIS A 44 -14.05 -5.36 -2.02
CA HIS A 44 -14.22 -6.41 -1.02
C HIS A 44 -15.71 -6.53 -0.65
N SER A 45 -16.27 -7.74 -0.62
CA SER A 45 -17.72 -7.97 -0.44
C SER A 45 -18.32 -7.35 0.83
N LEU A 46 -17.54 -7.28 1.92
CA LEU A 46 -17.96 -6.60 3.16
C LEU A 46 -17.92 -5.06 3.08
N ILE A 47 -17.19 -4.50 2.12
CA ILE A 47 -16.94 -3.06 2.00
C ILE A 47 -17.76 -2.45 0.85
N GLU A 48 -17.99 -3.21 -0.23
CA GLU A 48 -18.72 -2.79 -1.42
C GLU A 48 -20.02 -2.00 -1.09
N PRO A 49 -20.89 -2.45 -0.16
CA PRO A 49 -22.14 -1.73 0.14
C PRO A 49 -21.94 -0.33 0.74
N PHE A 50 -20.73 -0.01 1.22
CA PHE A 50 -20.37 1.27 1.82
C PHE A 50 -19.63 2.19 0.84
N SER A 51 -19.43 1.76 -0.40
CA SER A 51 -18.74 2.52 -1.44
C SER A 51 -19.67 2.87 -2.59
N ASN A 52 -19.48 4.03 -3.22
CA ASN A 52 -20.18 4.43 -4.43
C ASN A 52 -19.17 4.66 -5.56
N VAL A 53 -18.45 3.59 -5.91
CA VAL A 53 -17.41 3.61 -6.95
C VAL A 53 -18.00 3.08 -8.25
N SER A 54 -17.83 3.83 -9.35
CA SER A 54 -18.29 3.40 -10.68
C SER A 54 -17.23 2.56 -11.41
N GLU A 55 -17.64 1.78 -12.41
CA GLU A 55 -16.70 1.11 -13.33
C GLU A 55 -15.74 2.09 -14.02
N SER A 56 -16.20 3.31 -14.32
CA SER A 56 -15.37 4.34 -14.94
C SER A 56 -14.27 4.84 -13.98
N ASP A 57 -14.55 4.91 -12.67
CA ASP A 57 -13.54 5.28 -11.67
C ASP A 57 -12.44 4.22 -11.59
N PHE A 58 -12.82 2.94 -11.64
CA PHE A 58 -11.88 1.82 -11.73
C PHE A 58 -11.02 1.89 -12.98
N ASP A 59 -11.63 2.01 -14.16
CA ASP A 59 -10.90 1.97 -15.43
C ASP A 59 -9.91 3.14 -15.55
N HIS A 60 -10.33 4.35 -15.18
CA HIS A 60 -9.43 5.51 -15.15
C HIS A 60 -8.26 5.31 -14.18
N SER A 61 -8.52 4.74 -13.00
CA SER A 61 -7.47 4.49 -12.01
C SER A 61 -6.52 3.39 -12.47
N ASN A 62 -7.03 2.31 -13.05
CA ASN A 62 -6.25 1.20 -13.58
C ASN A 62 -5.36 1.64 -14.74
N LYS A 63 -5.90 2.44 -15.68
CA LYS A 63 -5.12 2.99 -16.79
C LYS A 63 -3.96 3.84 -16.29
N PHE A 64 -4.22 4.75 -15.35
CA PHE A 64 -3.19 5.58 -14.75
C PHE A 64 -2.09 4.74 -14.07
N VAL A 65 -2.46 3.76 -13.24
CA VAL A 65 -1.49 2.92 -12.54
C VAL A 65 -0.73 2.01 -13.49
N GLY A 66 -1.35 1.48 -14.54
CA GLY A 66 -0.67 0.70 -15.58
C GLY A 66 0.41 1.50 -16.30
N GLU A 67 0.11 2.74 -16.71
CA GLU A 67 1.08 3.66 -17.30
C GLU A 67 2.21 4.01 -16.32
N LEU A 68 1.86 4.30 -15.07
CA LEU A 68 2.81 4.64 -14.01
C LEU A 68 3.78 3.48 -13.70
N VAL A 69 3.27 2.28 -13.48
CA VAL A 69 4.09 1.09 -13.19
C VAL A 69 4.99 0.78 -14.38
N THR A 70 4.50 0.92 -15.61
CA THR A 70 5.33 0.74 -16.81
C THR A 70 6.50 1.71 -16.82
N ARG A 71 6.25 3.01 -16.63
CA ARG A 71 7.30 4.03 -16.56
C ARG A 71 8.31 3.72 -15.44
N LEU A 72 7.81 3.39 -14.25
CA LEU A 72 8.65 3.10 -13.10
C LEU A 72 9.58 1.91 -13.35
N LEU A 73 9.07 0.82 -13.92
CA LEU A 73 9.87 -0.39 -14.15
C LEU A 73 10.85 -0.26 -15.32
N ILE A 74 10.50 0.50 -16.36
CA ILE A 74 11.28 0.54 -17.60
C ILE A 74 12.21 1.75 -17.67
N GLU A 75 11.81 2.88 -17.11
CA GLU A 75 12.56 4.15 -17.21
C GLU A 75 13.23 4.52 -15.89
N ASN A 76 12.55 4.38 -14.75
CA ASN A 76 13.06 4.85 -13.46
C ASN A 76 13.91 3.80 -12.73
N CYS A 77 13.46 2.54 -12.71
CA CYS A 77 14.04 1.45 -11.92
C CYS A 77 14.44 0.20 -12.75
N PRO A 78 14.98 0.32 -13.98
CA PRO A 78 15.20 -0.84 -14.85
C PRO A 78 16.18 -1.86 -14.29
N GLU A 79 17.25 -1.40 -13.62
CA GLU A 79 18.26 -2.30 -13.07
C GLU A 79 17.74 -3.10 -11.87
N GLN A 80 17.01 -2.45 -10.97
CA GLN A 80 16.38 -3.09 -9.81
C GLN A 80 15.28 -4.05 -10.26
N ALA A 81 14.46 -3.65 -11.24
CA ALA A 81 13.42 -4.51 -11.80
C ALA A 81 14.02 -5.78 -12.43
N LYS A 82 15.12 -5.62 -13.17
CA LYS A 82 15.85 -6.74 -13.78
C LYS A 82 16.53 -7.63 -12.74
N ALA A 83 17.07 -7.06 -11.66
CA ALA A 83 17.65 -7.82 -10.55
C ALA A 83 16.58 -8.64 -9.81
N ALA A 84 15.48 -8.00 -9.41
CA ALA A 84 14.34 -8.66 -8.76
C ALA A 84 13.77 -9.80 -9.63
N ALA A 85 13.62 -9.58 -10.93
CA ALA A 85 13.14 -10.59 -11.87
C ALA A 85 14.04 -11.83 -11.95
N LYS A 86 15.37 -11.67 -11.78
CA LYS A 86 16.34 -12.78 -11.87
C LYS A 86 16.39 -13.65 -10.63
N VAL A 87 16.19 -13.06 -9.44
CA VAL A 87 16.41 -13.78 -8.18
C VAL A 87 15.17 -14.57 -7.79
N ASN A 88 14.02 -13.90 -7.61
CA ASN A 88 12.80 -14.53 -7.12
C ASN A 88 11.57 -14.26 -8.01
N GLY A 89 11.74 -13.62 -9.16
CA GLY A 89 10.66 -13.39 -10.12
C GLY A 89 9.47 -12.68 -9.47
N ALA A 90 8.27 -13.24 -9.64
CA ALA A 90 7.03 -12.67 -9.13
C ALA A 90 7.07 -12.36 -7.62
N ALA A 91 7.69 -13.22 -6.80
CA ALA A 91 7.74 -13.01 -5.36
C ALA A 91 8.54 -11.76 -4.97
N ALA A 92 9.61 -11.41 -5.71
CA ALA A 92 10.35 -10.18 -5.44
C ALA A 92 9.53 -8.93 -5.79
N PHE A 93 8.71 -9.01 -6.85
CA PHE A 93 7.79 -7.93 -7.20
C PHE A 93 6.69 -7.77 -6.15
N GLU A 94 6.07 -8.87 -5.70
CA GLU A 94 5.08 -8.85 -4.62
C GLU A 94 5.62 -8.13 -3.38
N GLN A 95 6.81 -8.53 -2.90
CA GLN A 95 7.49 -7.89 -1.76
C GLN A 95 7.83 -6.41 -2.02
N ALA A 96 8.26 -6.06 -3.22
CA ALA A 96 8.51 -4.66 -3.58
C ALA A 96 7.21 -3.82 -3.57
N PHE A 97 6.11 -4.39 -4.07
CA PHE A 97 4.80 -3.75 -4.08
C PHE A 97 4.18 -3.65 -2.68
N GLU A 98 4.52 -4.53 -1.74
CA GLU A 98 4.14 -4.36 -0.32
C GLU A 98 4.70 -3.06 0.25
N ILE A 99 5.97 -2.73 -0.04
CA ILE A 99 6.60 -1.47 0.40
C ILE A 99 5.87 -0.26 -0.21
N VAL A 100 5.55 -0.33 -1.49
CA VAL A 100 4.78 0.70 -2.19
C VAL A 100 3.37 0.85 -1.58
N GLY A 101 2.72 -0.26 -1.24
CA GLY A 101 1.42 -0.29 -0.57
C GLY A 101 1.46 0.37 0.82
N GLN A 102 2.54 0.16 1.58
CA GLN A 102 2.74 0.83 2.88
C GLN A 102 2.80 2.35 2.72
N VAL A 103 3.56 2.86 1.74
CA VAL A 103 3.65 4.31 1.47
C VAL A 103 2.29 4.87 1.03
N ALA A 104 1.56 4.14 0.19
CA ALA A 104 0.23 4.55 -0.25
C ALA A 104 -0.78 4.59 0.92
N MET A 105 -0.72 3.62 1.84
CA MET A 105 -1.55 3.64 3.06
C MET A 105 -1.17 4.82 3.97
N GLN A 106 0.12 5.12 4.14
CA GLN A 106 0.57 6.29 4.87
C GLN A 106 0.05 7.60 4.25
N GLU A 107 0.06 7.71 2.92
CA GLU A 107 -0.51 8.88 2.21
C GLU A 107 -2.00 9.08 2.57
N LEU A 108 -2.80 8.01 2.66
CA LEU A 108 -4.20 8.11 3.10
C LEU A 108 -4.32 8.51 4.58
N MET A 109 -3.55 7.86 5.45
CA MET A 109 -3.64 8.04 6.91
C MET A 109 -3.16 9.41 7.39
N THR A 110 -2.31 10.09 6.62
CA THR A 110 -1.86 11.45 6.94
C THR A 110 -2.90 12.53 6.63
N GLU A 111 -4.00 12.17 5.96
CA GLU A 111 -5.10 13.09 5.71
C GLU A 111 -5.89 13.34 7.03
N PRO A 112 -6.08 14.60 7.45
CA PRO A 112 -6.72 14.91 8.73
C PRO A 112 -8.15 14.37 8.91
N SER A 113 -8.99 14.38 7.86
CA SER A 113 -10.35 13.83 7.91
C SER A 113 -10.39 12.31 8.09
N VAL A 114 -9.41 11.57 7.56
CA VAL A 114 -9.23 10.13 7.79
C VAL A 114 -8.89 9.89 9.25
N GLY A 115 -7.90 10.63 9.78
CA GLY A 115 -7.54 10.56 11.20
C GLY A 115 -8.72 10.86 12.13
N GLN A 116 -9.50 11.91 11.82
CA GLN A 116 -10.71 12.26 12.57
C GLN A 116 -11.78 11.16 12.51
N SER A 117 -11.99 10.57 11.34
CA SER A 117 -12.97 9.49 11.15
C SER A 117 -12.57 8.24 11.93
N LEU A 118 -11.29 7.86 11.87
CA LEU A 118 -10.76 6.72 12.59
C LEU A 118 -10.71 6.95 14.10
N GLY A 119 -10.45 8.16 14.57
CA GLY A 119 -10.47 8.49 16.01
C GLY A 119 -11.88 8.62 16.61
N ALA A 120 -12.93 8.66 15.79
CA ALA A 120 -14.29 8.89 16.26
C ALA A 120 -14.83 7.78 17.19
N PHE A 121 -14.17 6.62 17.30
CA PHE A 121 -14.54 5.59 18.27
C PHE A 121 -14.25 5.99 19.72
N GLU A 122 -13.34 6.95 19.96
CA GLU A 122 -12.90 7.34 21.31
C GLU A 122 -14.07 7.75 22.21
N LYS A 123 -15.12 8.34 21.63
CA LYS A 123 -16.35 8.72 22.35
C LYS A 123 -17.15 7.54 22.92
N TYR A 124 -16.86 6.32 22.48
CA TYR A 124 -17.48 5.08 22.95
C TYR A 124 -16.60 4.29 23.92
N LEU A 125 -15.39 4.79 24.23
CA LEU A 125 -14.51 4.13 25.18
C LEU A 125 -15.01 4.26 26.61
N ASP A 126 -14.93 3.16 27.36
CA ASP A 126 -15.17 3.13 28.79
C ASP A 126 -13.95 3.71 29.51
N GLN A 127 -13.94 5.04 29.63
CA GLN A 127 -12.84 5.79 30.21
C GLN A 127 -12.58 5.38 31.67
N GLU A 128 -13.62 4.99 32.41
CA GLU A 128 -13.46 4.53 33.78
C GLU A 128 -12.66 3.23 33.84
N LYS A 129 -13.02 2.22 33.02
CA LYS A 129 -12.25 0.97 32.97
C LYS A 129 -10.83 1.18 32.47
N ILE A 130 -10.63 2.03 31.47
CA ILE A 130 -9.30 2.35 30.95
C ILE A 130 -8.45 3.02 32.04
N ASN A 131 -9.00 4.02 32.71
CA ASN A 131 -8.32 4.72 33.81
C ASN A 131 -7.97 3.77 34.96
N ASN A 132 -8.82 2.80 35.27
CA ASN A 132 -8.53 1.79 36.30
C ASN A 132 -7.35 0.86 35.94
N VAL A 133 -6.94 0.76 34.67
CA VAL A 133 -5.75 0.00 34.25
C VAL A 133 -4.46 0.82 34.34
N PHE A 134 -4.55 2.14 34.15
CA PHE A 134 -3.39 3.04 34.06
C PHE A 134 -3.17 3.91 35.31
N ASN A 135 -4.10 3.90 36.26
CA ASN A 135 -3.97 4.51 37.59
C ASN A 135 -3.53 3.47 38.65
#